data_AF-A0A4S0QJ40-F1
#
_entry.id   AF-A0A4S0QJ40-F1
#
_cell.length_a   1.000
_cell.length_b   1.000
_cell.length_c   1.000
_cell.angle_alpha   90.00
_cell.angle_beta   90.00
_cell.angle_gamma   90.00
#
_symmetry.space_group_name_H-M   'P 1'
#
loop_
_entity.id
_entity.type
_entity.pdbx_description
1 polymer ?
#
loop_
_entity_poly.entity_id
_entity_poly.type
_entity_poly.pdbx_seq_one_letter_code
_entity_poly.pdbx_strand_id
1 'polypeptide(L)'
;QHAATIGQACFEPGMMKSTYGTGCFALLNTGADLVRSKNRLLTTIAYRLNGKTTYALEGSIFIAGAAVQWLRDGIKVIGKAEQSGALAATADPAQQVYLVPAF
;
A
#
# COMPACT_ATOMS: atom_id res chain seq x y z
N GLN A 1 -7.12 6.73 0.46
CA GLN A 1 -6.17 6.31 -0.59
C GLN A 1 -6.33 7.12 -1.87
N HIS A 2 -7.56 7.38 -2.28
CA HIS A 2 -7.98 8.20 -3.41
C HIS A 2 -7.45 9.64 -3.38
N ALA A 3 -7.49 10.30 -2.21
CA ALA A 3 -6.86 11.61 -2.04
C ALA A 3 -5.35 11.59 -2.30
N ALA A 4 -4.64 10.53 -1.90
CA ALA A 4 -3.21 10.37 -2.19
C ALA A 4 -2.94 10.14 -3.69
N THR A 5 -3.88 9.54 -4.43
CA THR A 5 -3.82 9.43 -5.89
C THR A 5 -3.87 10.82 -6.55
N ILE A 6 -4.74 11.72 -6.07
CA ILE A 6 -4.78 13.11 -6.52
C ILE A 6 -3.49 13.85 -6.12
N GLY A 7 -3.04 13.69 -4.87
CA GLY A 7 -1.84 14.35 -4.36
C GLY A 7 -0.55 13.93 -5.08
N GLN A 8 -0.51 12.73 -5.66
CA GLN A 8 0.57 12.23 -6.52
C GLN A 8 0.37 12.58 -8.00
N ALA A 9 -0.59 13.46 -8.31
CA ALA A 9 -0.93 13.89 -9.66
C ALA A 9 -1.19 12.74 -10.65
N CYS A 10 -1.71 11.60 -10.16
CA CYS A 10 -2.06 10.45 -11.00
C CYS A 10 -3.36 10.71 -11.77
N PHE A 11 -3.31 11.64 -12.72
CA PHE A 11 -4.49 12.12 -13.45
C PHE A 11 -4.74 11.43 -14.79
N GLU A 12 -3.75 10.68 -15.29
CA GLU A 12 -3.83 10.00 -16.57
C GLU A 12 -4.00 8.49 -16.41
N PRO A 13 -4.72 7.82 -17.33
CA PRO A 13 -4.80 6.36 -17.34
C PRO A 13 -3.40 5.73 -17.38
N GLY A 14 -3.18 4.69 -16.58
CA GLY A 14 -1.89 4.04 -16.46
C GLY A 14 -1.00 4.59 -15.35
N MET A 15 -1.26 5.80 -14.84
CA MET A 15 -0.55 6.32 -13.67
C MET A 15 -0.92 5.53 -12.42
N MET A 16 0.08 5.21 -11.60
CA MET A 16 -0.08 4.41 -10.40
C MET A 16 0.72 5.01 -9.25
N LYS A 17 0.18 4.85 -8.03
CA LYS A 17 0.90 5.13 -6.78
C LYS A 17 0.70 4.01 -5.79
N SER A 18 1.59 3.92 -4.80
CA SER A 18 1.37 3.16 -3.57
C SER A 18 1.55 4.03 -2.34
N THR A 19 0.74 3.82 -1.31
CA THR A 19 0.86 4.52 -0.02
C THR A 19 1.19 3.52 1.07
N TYR A 20 2.35 3.71 1.73
CA TYR A 20 2.82 2.90 2.83
C TYR A 20 2.45 3.56 4.16
N GLY A 21 1.48 2.99 4.87
CA GLY A 21 1.04 3.40 6.21
C GLY A 21 0.75 2.17 7.07
N THR A 22 -0.29 2.20 7.89
CA THR A 22 -0.75 1.02 8.67
C THR A 22 -0.90 -0.21 7.77
N GLY A 23 -1.59 -0.05 6.64
CA GLY A 23 -1.57 -0.95 5.48
C GLY A 23 -0.84 -0.33 4.29
N CYS A 24 -0.78 -1.06 3.18
CA CYS A 24 -0.21 -0.61 1.91
C CYS A 24 -1.26 -0.72 0.80
N PHE A 25 -1.45 0.35 0.03
CA PHE A 25 -2.51 0.43 -0.98
C PHE A 25 -1.98 0.99 -2.29
N ALA A 26 -2.00 0.14 -3.31
CA ALA A 26 -1.64 0.49 -4.67
C ALA A 26 -2.91 0.83 -5.46
N LEU A 27 -2.92 1.99 -6.11
CA LEU A 27 -4.03 2.43 -6.96
C LEU A 27 -3.49 2.78 -8.35
N LEU A 28 -4.09 2.18 -9.37
CA LEU A 28 -3.84 2.41 -10.80
C LEU A 28 -5.04 3.14 -11.39
N ASN A 29 -4.81 4.33 -11.96
CA ASN A 29 -5.84 5.09 -12.67
C ASN A 29 -6.23 4.39 -13.98
N THR A 30 -7.53 4.17 -14.20
CA THR A 30 -8.07 3.54 -15.43
C THR A 30 -8.92 4.49 -16.27
N GLY A 31 -8.85 5.80 -16.01
CA GLY A 31 -9.58 6.81 -16.76
C GLY A 31 -11.09 6.66 -16.61
N ALA A 32 -11.83 6.86 -17.70
CA ALA A 32 -13.28 6.69 -17.74
C ALA A 32 -13.71 5.21 -17.73
N ASP A 33 -12.78 4.27 -17.89
CA ASP A 33 -13.09 2.87 -18.04
C ASP A 33 -13.20 2.16 -16.69
N LEU A 34 -14.37 1.57 -16.45
CA LEU A 34 -14.60 0.68 -15.32
C LEU A 34 -14.00 -0.70 -15.65
N VAL A 35 -12.72 -0.87 -15.33
CA VAL A 35 -12.00 -2.14 -15.57
C VAL A 35 -12.29 -3.12 -14.44
N ARG A 36 -12.98 -4.23 -14.74
CA ARG A 36 -13.17 -5.34 -13.79
C ARG A 36 -11.91 -6.19 -13.70
N SER A 37 -11.40 -6.39 -12.47
CA SER A 37 -10.21 -7.20 -12.27
C SER A 37 -10.45 -8.68 -12.58
N LYS A 38 -9.47 -9.31 -13.24
CA LYS A 38 -9.34 -10.77 -13.37
C LYS A 38 -8.31 -11.37 -12.40
N ASN A 39 -7.66 -10.52 -11.59
CA ASN A 39 -6.52 -10.87 -10.74
C ASN A 39 -6.76 -10.45 -9.27
N ARG A 40 -8.01 -10.60 -8.79
CA ARG A 40 -8.39 -10.36 -7.38
C ARG A 40 -8.10 -8.93 -6.87
N LEU A 41 -8.11 -7.93 -7.76
CA LEU A 41 -8.07 -6.51 -7.39
C LEU A 41 -9.50 -5.94 -7.28
N LEU A 42 -9.63 -4.84 -6.57
CA LEU A 42 -10.88 -4.09 -6.50
C LEU A 42 -10.97 -3.11 -7.67
N THR A 43 -12.16 -2.99 -8.25
CA THR A 43 -12.50 -1.87 -9.14
C THR A 43 -13.21 -0.81 -8.31
N THR A 44 -12.71 0.42 -8.32
CA THR A 44 -13.26 1.53 -7.54
C THR A 44 -13.34 2.80 -8.38
N ILE A 45 -14.15 3.77 -7.94
CA ILE A 45 -13.99 5.16 -8.38
C ILE A 45 -12.68 5.68 -7.80
N ALA A 46 -11.86 6.34 -8.62
CA ALA A 46 -10.67 7.07 -8.20
C ALA A 46 -11.04 8.46 -7.66
N TYR A 47 -11.74 9.24 -8.47
CA TYR A 47 -12.22 10.58 -8.13
C TYR A 47 -13.26 11.06 -9.16
N ARG A 48 -13.90 12.20 -8.89
CA ARG A 48 -14.75 12.91 -9.85
C ARG A 48 -14.34 14.39 -9.89
N LEU A 49 -13.90 14.84 -11.05
CA LEU A 49 -13.50 16.24 -11.28
C LEU A 49 -14.30 16.78 -12.47
N ASN A 50 -14.85 17.99 -12.33
CA ASN A 50 -15.66 18.64 -13.36
C ASN A 50 -16.78 17.72 -13.89
N GLY A 51 -17.45 16.99 -13.00
CA GLY A 51 -18.50 16.03 -13.34
C GLY A 51 -18.02 14.72 -14.00
N LYS A 52 -16.74 14.60 -14.38
CA LYS A 52 -16.17 13.41 -15.00
C LYS A 52 -15.68 12.43 -13.93
N THR A 53 -16.25 11.23 -13.93
CA THR A 53 -15.81 10.15 -13.04
C THR A 53 -14.57 9.48 -13.63
N THR A 54 -13.54 9.30 -12.82
CA THR A 54 -12.37 8.49 -13.13
C THR A 54 -12.35 7.27 -12.22
N TYR A 55 -12.03 6.10 -12.78
CA TYR A 55 -11.96 4.83 -12.08
C TYR A 55 -10.51 4.43 -11.78
N ALA A 56 -10.36 3.44 -10.90
CA ALA A 56 -9.08 2.83 -10.60
C ALA A 56 -9.22 1.33 -10.31
N LEU A 57 -8.11 0.62 -10.52
CA LEU A 57 -7.86 -0.67 -9.90
C LEU A 57 -7.09 -0.47 -8.60
N GLU A 58 -7.52 -1.15 -7.55
CA GLU A 58 -6.89 -1.09 -6.23
C GLU A 58 -6.42 -2.47 -5.76
N GLY A 59 -5.15 -2.52 -5.34
CA GLY A 59 -4.59 -3.63 -4.57
C GLY A 59 -4.40 -3.19 -3.11
N SER A 60 -4.98 -3.96 -2.19
CA SER A 60 -5.02 -3.63 -0.77
C SER A 60 -4.25 -4.67 0.04
N ILE A 61 -3.20 -4.22 0.74
CA ILE A 61 -2.43 -5.00 1.70
C ILE A 61 -2.75 -4.43 3.08
N PHE A 62 -3.46 -5.19 3.91
CA PHE A 62 -3.98 -4.65 5.17
C PHE A 62 -2.88 -4.39 6.21
N ILE A 63 -1.82 -5.19 6.19
CA ILE A 63 -0.76 -5.14 7.19
C ILE A 63 0.57 -4.75 6.52
N ALA A 64 1.03 -3.53 6.77
CA ALA A 64 2.35 -3.04 6.37
C ALA A 64 3.05 -2.41 7.58
N GLY A 65 2.82 -1.12 7.84
CA GLY A 65 3.33 -0.45 9.04
C GLY A 65 2.80 -1.04 10.34
N ALA A 66 1.60 -1.66 10.31
CA ALA A 66 1.07 -2.41 11.44
C ALA A 66 1.96 -3.60 11.85
N ALA A 67 2.67 -4.25 10.91
CA ALA A 67 3.64 -5.28 11.26
C ALA A 67 4.81 -4.71 12.06
N VAL A 68 5.31 -3.53 11.68
CA VAL A 68 6.37 -2.83 12.42
C VAL A 68 5.89 -2.42 13.81
N GLN A 69 4.64 -1.96 13.92
CA GLN A 69 4.01 -1.68 15.22
C GLN A 69 3.90 -2.94 16.08
N TRP A 70 3.55 -4.07 15.48
CA TRP A 70 3.48 -5.36 16.19
C TRP A 70 4.84 -5.84 16.71
N LEU A 71 5.93 -5.62 15.96
CA LEU A 71 7.29 -5.89 16.44
C LEU A 71 7.63 -5.04 17.69
N ARG A 72 7.13 -3.81 17.76
CA ARG A 72 7.34 -2.88 18.89
C ARG A 72 6.48 -3.20 20.10
N ASP A 73 5.17 -3.36 19.90
CA ASP A 73 4.20 -3.42 21.01
C ASP A 73 3.85 -4.86 21.40
N GLY A 74 3.78 -5.76 20.42
CA GLY A 74 3.41 -7.16 20.58
C GLY A 74 4.59 -8.00 21.03
N ILE A 75 5.56 -8.22 20.14
CA ILE A 75 6.76 -9.01 20.45
C ILE A 75 7.75 -8.22 21.32
N LYS A 76 7.79 -6.90 21.19
CA LYS A 76 8.69 -6.00 21.94
C LYS A 76 10.17 -6.24 21.68
N VAL A 77 10.50 -6.60 20.43
CA VAL A 77 11.90 -6.76 19.97
C VAL A 77 12.53 -5.46 19.51
N ILE A 78 11.73 -4.42 19.26
CA ILE A 78 12.20 -3.06 18.96
C ILE A 78 11.57 -2.06 19.92
N GLY A 79 12.32 -1.03 20.32
CA GLY A 79 11.80 0.01 21.22
C GLY A 79 10.96 1.06 20.50
N LYS A 80 11.33 1.40 19.26
CA LYS A 80 10.62 2.37 18.40
C LYS A 80 10.54 1.86 16.97
N ALA A 81 9.46 2.21 16.27
CA ALA A 81 9.23 1.79 14.88
C ALA A 81 10.34 2.25 13.90
N GLU A 82 10.89 3.45 14.11
CA GLU A 82 11.97 4.03 13.29
C GLU A 82 13.28 3.21 13.31
N GLN A 83 13.48 2.38 14.35
CA GLN A 83 14.68 1.55 14.49
C GLN A 83 14.67 0.34 13.53
N SER A 84 13.49 -0.05 13.04
CA SER A 84 13.31 -1.25 12.20
C SER A 84 14.22 -1.27 10.97
N GLY A 85 14.39 -0.14 10.29
CA GLY A 85 15.25 -0.05 9.10
C GLY A 85 16.73 -0.29 9.40
N ALA A 86 17.26 0.34 10.45
CA ALA A 86 18.65 0.17 10.86
C ALA A 86 18.94 -1.26 11.33
N LEU A 87 18.03 -1.86 12.10
CA LEU A 87 18.17 -3.24 12.57
C LEU A 87 18.11 -4.24 11.41
N ALA A 88 17.19 -4.05 10.46
CA ALA A 88 17.11 -4.87 9.26
C ALA A 88 18.39 -4.80 8.41
N ALA A 89 19.03 -3.63 8.32
CA ALA A 89 20.29 -3.47 7.59
C ALA A 89 21.48 -4.20 8.25
N THR A 90 21.39 -4.52 9.54
CA THR A 90 22.41 -5.28 10.29
C THR A 90 22.13 -6.78 10.36
N ALA A 91 21.02 -7.25 9.77
CA ALA A 91 20.65 -8.67 9.81
C ALA A 91 21.63 -9.53 9.02
N ASP A 92 21.84 -10.77 9.49
CA ASP A 92 22.71 -11.73 8.81
C ASP A 92 22.10 -12.15 7.46
N PRO A 93 22.77 -11.86 6.32
CA PRO A 93 22.25 -12.19 5.00
C PRO A 93 22.19 -13.70 4.72
N ALA A 94 22.84 -14.54 5.52
CA ALA A 94 22.76 -16.00 5.39
C ALA A 94 21.46 -16.58 5.99
N GLN A 95 20.75 -15.82 6.83
CA GLN A 95 19.50 -16.27 7.42
C GLN A 95 18.34 -16.18 6.42
N GLN A 96 17.55 -17.26 6.32
CA GLN A 96 16.37 -17.34 5.47
C GLN A 96 15.11 -17.45 6.32
N VAL A 97 14.63 -16.31 6.81
CA VAL A 97 13.41 -16.23 7.61
C VAL A 97 12.36 -15.43 6.84
N TYR A 98 11.15 -15.99 6.74
CA TYR A 98 10.00 -15.33 6.13
C TYR A 98 8.94 -15.03 7.18
N LEU A 99 8.45 -13.79 7.17
CA LEU A 99 7.30 -13.36 7.96
C LEU A 99 6.15 -13.06 7.00
N VAL A 100 5.02 -13.73 7.18
CA VAL A 100 3.76 -13.44 6.47
C VAL A 100 2.79 -12.80 7.47
N PRO A 101 2.72 -11.46 7.54
CA PRO A 101 1.92 -10.76 8.55
C PRO A 101 0.44 -10.71 8.15
N ALA A 102 -0.25 -11.86 8.26
CA ALA A 102 -1.65 -12.05 7.88
C ALA A 102 -2.59 -12.21 9.10
N PHE A 103 -2.40 -11.35 10.11
CA PHE A 103 -3.24 -11.25 11.31
C PHE A 103 -4.39 -10.26 11.15
#